data_AF-X0U952-F1
#
_entry.id   AF-X0U952-F1
#
_cell.length_a   1.000
_cell.length_b   1.000
_cell.length_c   1.000
_cell.angle_alpha   90.00
_cell.angle_beta   90.00
_cell.angle_gamma   90.00
#
_symmetry.space_group_name_H-M   'P 1'
#
loop_
_entity.id
_entity.type
_entity.pdbx_description
1 polymer ?
#
loop_
_entity_poly.entity_id
_entity_poly.type
_entity_poly.pdbx_seq_one_letter_code
_entity_poly.pdbx_strand_id
1 'polypeptide(L)'
;MGFDSKGFMNTKFQPREASVPVPDLKEFFEEGDKPEWKVRGLTGQELGRTNEAAERNRNIAAILEGLVAPGSHEKIESVRQLLGVGNETPQDIARRLEMLTVGSVEPPCDIELALKLCTVFPIEFYQITTKIVGLTGKGHMPGKAQPSGKTTKSE
;
A
#
# COMPACT_ATOMS: atom_id res chain seq x y z
N MET A 1 -32.50 10.64 -13.84
CA MET A 1 -32.36 9.22 -13.44
C MET A 1 -31.92 9.18 -11.99
N GLY A 2 -32.53 8.32 -11.17
CA GLY A 2 -32.13 8.11 -9.77
C GLY A 2 -31.05 7.04 -9.66
N PHE A 3 -30.44 6.94 -8.47
CA PHE A 3 -29.46 5.91 -8.16
C PHE A 3 -30.12 4.52 -8.05
N ASP A 4 -29.68 3.56 -8.86
CA ASP A 4 -30.15 2.16 -8.78
C ASP A 4 -29.50 1.44 -7.58
N SER A 5 -30.16 1.59 -6.43
CA SER A 5 -29.70 0.99 -5.18
C SER A 5 -29.71 -0.54 -5.24
N LYS A 6 -30.66 -1.15 -5.97
CA LYS A 6 -30.76 -2.61 -6.07
C LYS A 6 -29.62 -3.16 -6.93
N GLY A 7 -29.37 -2.55 -8.09
CA GLY A 7 -28.25 -2.91 -8.95
C GLY A 7 -26.91 -2.77 -8.24
N PHE A 8 -26.72 -1.67 -7.50
CA PHE A 8 -25.51 -1.46 -6.70
C PHE A 8 -25.30 -2.55 -5.65
N MET A 9 -26.32 -2.88 -4.85
CA MET A 9 -26.21 -3.90 -3.79
C MET A 9 -25.98 -5.31 -4.33
N ASN A 10 -26.47 -5.61 -5.53
CA ASN A 10 -26.27 -6.91 -6.18
C ASN A 10 -24.93 -7.01 -6.94
N THR A 11 -24.23 -5.90 -7.10
CA THR A 11 -22.96 -5.86 -7.83
C THR A 11 -21.83 -6.37 -6.95
N LYS A 12 -21.06 -7.34 -7.45
CA LYS A 12 -19.81 -7.76 -6.81
C LYS A 12 -18.72 -6.76 -7.15
N PHE A 13 -18.19 -6.10 -6.14
CA PHE A 13 -17.09 -5.16 -6.28
C PHE A 13 -15.76 -5.82 -5.92
N GLN A 14 -14.71 -5.46 -6.65
CA GLN A 14 -13.34 -5.91 -6.39
C GLN A 14 -12.39 -4.72 -6.30
N PRO A 15 -11.34 -4.81 -5.46
CA PRO A 15 -10.33 -3.76 -5.38
C PRO A 15 -9.73 -3.52 -6.76
N ARG A 16 -9.44 -2.26 -7.07
CA ARG A 16 -8.65 -1.94 -8.25
C ARG A 16 -7.20 -2.26 -7.95
N GLU A 17 -6.54 -2.95 -8.86
CA GLU A 17 -5.11 -3.23 -8.80
C GLU A 17 -4.36 -2.47 -9.90
N ALA A 18 -3.09 -2.17 -9.65
CA ALA A 18 -2.19 -1.62 -10.65
C ALA A 18 -0.73 -1.95 -10.35
N SER A 19 0.06 -2.12 -11.41
CA SER A 19 1.53 -2.12 -11.34
C SER A 19 2.08 -0.69 -11.27
N VAL A 20 3.08 -0.48 -10.43
CA VAL A 20 3.89 0.73 -10.31
C VAL A 20 5.30 0.40 -10.77
N PRO A 21 5.82 1.01 -11.84
CA PRO A 21 7.22 0.82 -12.23
C PRO A 21 8.18 1.31 -11.14
N VAL A 22 9.17 0.49 -10.79
CA VAL A 22 10.19 0.77 -9.76
C VAL A 22 11.60 0.49 -10.31
N PRO A 23 12.04 1.20 -11.37
CA PRO A 23 13.29 0.90 -12.07
C PRO A 23 14.53 0.97 -11.18
N ASP A 24 14.51 1.80 -10.14
CA ASP A 24 15.61 1.96 -9.19
C ASP A 24 15.74 0.76 -8.22
N LEU A 25 14.74 -0.11 -8.18
CA LEU A 25 14.76 -1.38 -7.43
C LEU A 25 15.17 -2.58 -8.30
N LYS A 26 15.55 -2.38 -9.57
CA LYS A 26 15.82 -3.46 -10.54
C LYS A 26 16.76 -4.56 -10.05
N GLU A 27 17.72 -4.23 -9.17
CA GLU A 27 18.72 -5.18 -8.64
C GLU A 27 18.10 -6.21 -7.68
N PHE A 28 16.87 -5.97 -7.21
CA PHE A 28 16.12 -6.86 -6.34
C PHE A 28 15.07 -7.70 -7.09
N PHE A 29 15.05 -7.62 -8.42
CA PHE A 29 14.21 -8.44 -9.29
C PHE A 29 15.06 -9.48 -10.03
N GLU A 30 14.44 -10.57 -10.48
CA GLU A 30 15.15 -11.58 -11.27
C GLU A 30 15.60 -11.01 -12.63
N GLU A 31 16.67 -11.59 -13.18
CA GLU A 31 17.22 -11.14 -14.46
C GLU A 31 16.18 -11.32 -15.57
N GLY A 32 15.79 -10.22 -16.21
CA GLY A 32 14.79 -10.19 -17.28
C GLY A 32 13.38 -9.79 -16.83
N ASP A 33 13.13 -9.67 -15.53
CA ASP A 33 11.85 -9.18 -15.02
C ASP A 33 11.70 -7.67 -15.20
N LYS A 34 10.45 -7.25 -15.37
CA LYS A 34 10.10 -5.83 -15.32
C LYS A 34 9.97 -5.44 -13.85
N PRO A 35 10.77 -4.47 -13.36
CA PRO A 35 10.71 -4.06 -11.96
C PRO A 35 9.41 -3.28 -11.73
N GLU A 36 8.37 -3.99 -11.30
CA GLU A 36 7.04 -3.47 -11.05
C GLU A 36 6.55 -3.91 -9.67
N TRP A 37 5.95 -2.97 -8.94
CA TRP A 37 5.31 -3.20 -7.65
C TRP A 37 3.80 -3.20 -7.82
N LYS A 38 3.13 -4.31 -7.52
CA LYS A 38 1.67 -4.42 -7.62
C LYS A 38 1.01 -3.96 -6.33
N VAL A 39 0.04 -3.07 -6.47
CA VAL A 39 -0.74 -2.52 -5.36
C VAL A 39 -2.23 -2.53 -5.65
N ARG A 40 -3.03 -2.42 -4.59
CA ARG A 40 -4.49 -2.29 -4.68
C ARG A 40 -5.03 -1.06 -3.97
N GLY A 41 -6.25 -0.68 -4.33
CA GLY A 41 -7.05 0.26 -3.53
C GLY A 41 -7.46 -0.34 -2.19
N LEU A 42 -7.64 0.52 -1.20
CA LEU A 42 -8.05 0.15 0.15
C LEU A 42 -9.57 0.15 0.29
N THR A 43 -10.07 -0.65 1.23
CA THR A 43 -11.44 -0.54 1.75
C THR A 43 -11.57 0.64 2.71
N GLY A 44 -12.81 1.03 3.04
CA GLY A 44 -13.05 2.11 4.01
C GLY A 44 -12.49 1.80 5.41
N GLN A 45 -12.56 0.54 5.84
CA GLN A 45 -12.01 0.11 7.13
C GLN A 45 -10.48 0.20 7.16
N GLU A 46 -9.82 -0.22 6.08
CA GLU A 46 -8.37 -0.12 5.94
C GLU A 46 -7.91 1.33 5.88
N LEU A 47 -8.65 2.20 5.15
CA LEU A 47 -8.36 3.62 5.11
C LEU A 47 -8.48 4.25 6.51
N GLY A 48 -9.54 3.93 7.26
CA GLY A 48 -9.70 4.36 8.65
C GLY A 48 -8.50 3.94 9.53
N ARG A 49 -8.12 2.66 9.45
CA ARG A 49 -6.97 2.11 10.18
C ARG A 49 -5.65 2.82 9.82
N THR A 50 -5.45 3.18 8.55
CA THR A 50 -4.25 3.92 8.11
C THR A 50 -4.23 5.36 8.62
N ASN A 51 -5.40 6.01 8.74
CA ASN A 51 -5.49 7.35 9.32
C ASN A 51 -5.20 7.33 10.84
N GLU A 52 -5.62 6.28 11.53
CA GLU A 52 -5.33 6.07 12.97
C GLU A 52 -3.88 5.63 13.23
N ALA A 53 -3.10 5.27 12.21
CA ALA A 53 -1.71 4.84 12.38
C ALA A 53 -0.83 5.96 12.97
N ALA A 54 -1.13 7.22 12.66
CA ALA A 54 -0.43 8.38 13.23
C ALA A 54 -0.53 8.43 14.76
N GLU A 55 -1.70 8.10 15.32
CA GLU A 55 -1.95 8.11 16.78
C GLU A 55 -1.31 6.90 17.50
N ARG A 56 -1.11 5.78 16.79
CA ARG A 56 -0.55 4.53 17.35
C ARG A 56 0.98 4.45 17.32
N ASN A 57 1.65 5.38 16.64
CA ASN A 57 3.05 5.22 16.19
C ASN A 57 4.16 5.49 17.20
N ARG A 58 3.87 5.60 18.50
CA ARG A 58 4.90 5.81 19.54
C ARG A 58 6.00 4.72 19.58
N ASN A 59 5.77 3.56 18.95
CA ASN A 59 6.65 2.38 19.02
C ASN A 59 7.49 2.11 17.75
N ILE A 60 7.35 2.87 16.67
CA ILE A 60 8.14 2.65 15.42
C ILE A 60 9.64 2.82 15.67
N ALA A 61 10.00 3.72 16.57
CA ALA A 61 11.36 3.95 17.06
C ALA A 61 12.10 2.65 17.42
N ALA A 62 11.46 1.78 18.18
CA ALA A 62 12.05 0.55 18.70
C ALA A 62 12.23 -0.53 17.61
N ILE A 63 11.35 -0.56 16.60
CA ILE A 63 11.47 -1.49 15.47
C ILE A 63 12.66 -1.10 14.60
N LEU A 64 12.84 0.20 14.34
CA LEU A 64 13.94 0.72 13.53
C LEU A 64 15.32 0.43 14.12
N GLU A 65 15.46 0.49 15.44
CA GLU A 65 16.70 0.15 16.14
C GLU A 65 17.16 -1.28 15.84
N GLY A 66 16.24 -2.21 15.59
CA GLY A 66 16.55 -3.60 15.25
C GLY A 66 16.95 -3.83 13.78
N LEU A 67 16.53 -2.95 12.87
CA LEU A 67 16.73 -3.09 11.42
C LEU A 67 18.07 -2.53 10.94
N VAL A 68 18.68 -1.66 11.74
CA VAL A 68 19.96 -1.03 11.41
C VAL A 68 21.09 -1.90 11.95
N ALA A 69 22.03 -2.27 11.08
CA ALA A 69 23.13 -3.18 11.42
C ALA A 69 23.89 -2.72 12.69
N PRO A 70 24.27 -3.67 13.57
CA PRO A 70 25.02 -3.35 14.79
C PRO A 70 26.32 -2.62 14.41
N GLY A 71 26.50 -1.42 14.95
CA GLY A 71 27.68 -0.57 14.72
C GLY A 71 27.44 0.73 13.92
N SER A 72 26.20 1.06 13.54
CA SER A 72 25.89 2.30 12.82
C SER A 72 25.00 3.27 13.60
N HIS A 73 25.45 3.65 14.81
CA HIS A 73 24.76 4.63 15.66
C HIS A 73 24.36 5.93 14.92
N GLU A 74 25.21 6.44 14.02
CA GLU A 74 24.87 7.61 13.18
C GLU A 74 23.72 7.34 12.20
N LYS A 75 23.59 6.12 11.65
CA LYS A 75 22.46 5.73 10.78
C LYS A 75 21.18 5.58 11.56
N ILE A 76 21.25 5.05 12.78
CA ILE A 76 20.10 4.97 13.68
C ILE A 76 19.60 6.37 14.00
N GLU A 77 20.49 7.30 14.38
CA GLU A 77 20.12 8.67 14.72
C GLU A 77 19.53 9.44 13.53
N SER A 78 20.07 9.26 12.33
CA SER A 78 19.57 9.92 11.11
C SER A 78 18.26 9.32 10.61
N VAL A 79 18.06 8.01 10.73
CA VAL A 79 16.78 7.35 10.46
C VAL A 79 15.73 7.75 11.49
N ARG A 80 16.13 7.84 12.77
CA ARG A 80 15.31 8.39 13.84
C ARG A 80 14.91 9.84 13.53
N GLN A 81 15.84 10.71 13.13
CA GLN A 81 15.53 12.09 12.74
C GLN A 81 14.64 12.20 11.50
N LEU A 82 14.89 11.38 10.45
CA LEU A 82 14.07 11.32 9.25
C LEU A 82 12.63 10.87 9.54
N LEU A 83 12.46 10.02 10.57
CA LEU A 83 11.18 9.46 10.98
C LEU A 83 10.64 10.10 12.27
N GLY A 84 11.17 11.26 12.68
CA GLY A 84 10.67 11.99 13.87
C GLY A 84 10.78 11.23 15.20
N VAL A 85 11.65 10.25 15.31
CA VAL A 85 11.93 9.54 16.55
C VAL A 85 12.77 10.45 17.46
N GLY A 86 12.05 11.30 18.19
CA GLY A 86 12.56 12.39 19.02
C GLY A 86 11.59 13.56 19.04
N ASN A 87 10.89 13.79 17.93
CA ASN A 87 9.75 14.68 17.74
C ASN A 87 8.84 14.04 16.69
N GLU A 88 7.79 13.34 17.15
CA GLU A 88 6.70 12.68 16.42
C GLU A 88 6.92 12.38 14.92
N THR A 89 6.94 11.10 14.53
CA THR A 89 6.90 10.68 13.11
C THR A 89 5.84 11.49 12.37
N PRO A 90 6.19 12.15 11.25
CA PRO A 90 5.20 12.91 10.49
C PRO A 90 4.00 12.03 10.19
N GLN A 91 2.80 12.53 10.51
CA GLN A 91 1.56 11.77 10.40
C GLN A 91 1.37 11.17 8.99
N ASP A 92 1.87 11.86 7.96
CA ASP A 92 1.84 11.36 6.59
C ASP A 92 2.69 10.10 6.38
N ILE A 93 3.89 10.03 6.96
CA ILE A 93 4.76 8.86 6.87
C ILE A 93 4.13 7.67 7.60
N ALA A 94 3.63 7.91 8.82
CA ALA A 94 2.92 6.91 9.61
C ALA A 94 1.77 6.26 8.82
N ARG A 95 0.92 7.11 8.24
CA ARG A 95 -0.19 6.72 7.40
C ARG A 95 0.28 5.94 6.17
N ARG A 96 1.33 6.41 5.48
CA ARG A 96 1.85 5.78 4.25
C ARG A 96 2.51 4.43 4.48
N LEU A 97 3.20 4.25 5.60
CA LEU A 97 3.76 2.96 6.01
C LEU A 97 2.63 1.94 6.15
N GLU A 98 1.58 2.29 6.90
CA GLU A 98 0.41 1.40 7.04
C GLU A 98 -0.31 1.19 5.70
N MET A 99 -0.42 2.22 4.86
CA MET A 99 -1.02 2.06 3.53
C MET A 99 -0.26 1.06 2.68
N LEU A 100 1.07 1.09 2.73
CA LEU A 100 1.90 0.14 1.98
C LEU A 100 1.72 -1.28 2.52
N THR A 101 1.69 -1.47 3.85
CA THR A 101 1.52 -2.81 4.43
C THR A 101 0.19 -3.45 4.08
N VAL A 102 -0.91 -2.68 4.05
CA VAL A 102 -2.23 -3.23 3.67
C VAL A 102 -2.50 -3.23 2.16
N GLY A 103 -1.91 -2.29 1.43
CA GLY A 103 -2.19 -2.06 0.00
C GLY A 103 -1.24 -2.75 -0.96
N SER A 104 -0.13 -3.32 -0.48
CA SER A 104 0.79 -4.09 -1.31
C SER A 104 0.20 -5.45 -1.67
N VAL A 105 0.28 -5.82 -2.95
CA VAL A 105 -0.15 -7.13 -3.46
C VAL A 105 1.07 -7.98 -3.77
N GLU A 106 2.04 -7.42 -4.50
CA GLU A 106 3.26 -8.12 -4.90
C GLU A 106 4.42 -7.12 -5.01
N PRO A 107 5.49 -7.28 -4.21
CA PRO A 107 5.62 -8.27 -3.13
C PRO A 107 4.64 -8.00 -1.97
N PRO A 108 4.21 -9.03 -1.20
CA PRO A 108 3.63 -8.80 0.12
C PRO A 108 4.58 -7.93 0.96
N CYS A 109 4.06 -6.89 1.59
CA CYS A 109 4.88 -5.91 2.29
C CYS A 109 4.51 -5.86 3.77
N ASP A 110 5.44 -6.23 4.63
CA ASP A 110 5.32 -6.01 6.07
C ASP A 110 5.90 -4.64 6.47
N ILE A 111 5.78 -4.32 7.76
CA ILE A 111 6.24 -3.03 8.27
C ILE A 111 7.77 -2.86 8.16
N GLU A 112 8.53 -3.96 8.25
CA GLU A 112 9.98 -3.94 8.13
C GLU A 112 10.41 -3.57 6.71
N LEU A 113 9.82 -4.22 5.69
CA LEU A 113 10.08 -3.89 4.29
C LEU A 113 9.62 -2.46 3.96
N ALA A 114 8.45 -2.04 4.47
CA ALA A 114 7.94 -0.70 4.27
C ALA A 114 8.86 0.38 4.86
N LEU A 115 9.38 0.15 6.09
CA LEU A 115 10.34 1.04 6.73
C LEU A 115 11.67 1.08 5.97
N LYS A 116 12.16 -0.08 5.52
CA LYS A 116 13.38 -0.15 4.71
C LYS A 116 13.23 0.64 3.42
N LEU A 117 12.12 0.43 2.69
CA LEU A 117 11.82 1.13 1.46
C LEU A 117 11.70 2.64 1.69
N CYS A 118 10.96 3.07 2.71
CA CYS A 118 10.84 4.47 3.11
C CYS A 118 12.22 5.12 3.41
N THR A 119 13.15 4.35 3.97
CA THR A 119 14.46 4.84 4.38
C THR A 119 15.43 4.95 3.20
N VAL A 120 15.48 3.93 2.33
CA VAL A 120 16.54 3.83 1.29
C VAL A 120 16.05 4.18 -0.13
N PHE A 121 14.75 4.08 -0.40
CA PHE A 121 14.11 4.38 -1.68
C PHE A 121 12.86 5.24 -1.45
N PRO A 122 13.02 6.46 -0.88
CA PRO A 122 11.88 7.29 -0.48
C PRO A 122 11.01 7.71 -1.67
N ILE A 123 11.59 7.92 -2.86
CA ILE A 123 10.82 8.32 -4.05
C ILE A 123 9.86 7.20 -4.47
N GLU A 124 10.34 5.96 -4.52
CA GLU A 124 9.58 4.76 -4.86
C GLU A 124 8.50 4.54 -3.80
N PHE A 125 8.85 4.64 -2.51
CA PHE A 125 7.89 4.58 -1.41
C PHE A 125 6.74 5.59 -1.59
N TYR A 126 7.04 6.84 -1.92
CA TYR A 126 6.02 7.86 -2.17
C TYR A 126 5.22 7.58 -3.44
N GLN A 127 5.83 7.10 -4.52
CA GLN A 127 5.13 6.75 -5.76
C GLN A 127 4.14 5.60 -5.54
N ILE A 128 4.58 4.52 -4.90
CA ILE A 128 3.77 3.34 -4.61
C ILE A 128 2.59 3.72 -3.71
N THR A 129 2.85 4.43 -2.61
CA THR A 129 1.78 4.83 -1.67
C THR A 129 0.83 5.85 -2.27
N THR A 130 1.31 6.74 -3.15
CA THR A 130 0.45 7.66 -3.92
C THR A 130 -0.43 6.91 -4.91
N LYS A 131 0.07 5.82 -5.52
CA LYS A 131 -0.76 4.95 -6.35
C LYS A 131 -1.89 4.31 -5.55
N ILE A 132 -1.59 3.80 -4.34
CA ILE A 132 -2.60 3.24 -3.42
C ILE A 132 -3.69 4.27 -3.11
N VAL A 133 -3.31 5.51 -2.78
CA VAL A 133 -4.26 6.62 -2.57
C VAL A 133 -5.13 6.86 -3.81
N GLY A 134 -4.51 6.92 -4.99
CA GLY A 134 -5.23 7.13 -6.25
C GLY A 134 -6.19 6.00 -6.62
N LEU A 135 -5.84 4.75 -6.32
CA LEU A 135 -6.74 3.59 -6.51
C LEU A 135 -7.90 3.61 -5.50
N THR A 136 -7.61 3.95 -4.24
CA THR A 136 -8.60 4.07 -3.16
C THR A 136 -9.64 5.14 -3.50
N GLY A 137 -9.22 6.31 -3.99
CA GLY A 137 -10.12 7.38 -4.40
C GLY A 137 -11.03 7.04 -5.59
N LYS A 138 -10.66 6.06 -6.43
CA LYS A 138 -11.48 5.57 -7.54
C LYS A 138 -12.52 4.53 -7.12
N GLY A 139 -12.50 4.11 -5.85
CA GLY A 139 -13.33 3.05 -5.32
C GLY A 139 -13.07 1.69 -5.99
N HIS A 140 -13.82 0.70 -5.55
CA HIS A 140 -13.77 -0.63 -6.15
C HIS A 140 -14.43 -0.63 -7.53
N MET A 141 -13.99 -1.53 -8.40
CA MET A 141 -14.62 -1.73 -9.69
C MET A 141 -15.66 -2.85 -9.61
N PRO A 142 -16.79 -2.75 -10.33
CA PRO A 142 -17.65 -3.90 -10.52
C PRO A 142 -16.84 -4.99 -11.20
N GLY A 143 -16.78 -6.19 -10.60
CA GLY A 143 -16.23 -7.36 -11.26
C GLY A 143 -17.05 -7.69 -12.51
N LYS A 144 -16.47 -8.43 -13.47
CA LYS A 144 -17.27 -8.97 -14.57
C LYS A 144 -18.47 -9.73 -13.98
N ALA A 145 -19.68 -9.29 -14.28
CA ALA A 145 -20.86 -10.13 -14.11
C ALA A 145 -20.63 -11.39 -14.94
N GLN A 146 -20.66 -12.57 -14.31
CA GLN A 146 -20.79 -13.79 -15.10
C GLN A 146 -22.10 -13.68 -15.90
N PRO A 147 -22.11 -14.03 -17.20
CA PRO A 147 -23.34 -14.00 -17.98
C PRO A 147 -24.39 -14.88 -17.30
N SER A 148 -25.45 -14.25 -16.79
CA SER A 148 -26.62 -14.95 -16.28
C SER A 148 -27.35 -15.59 -17.47
N GLY A 149 -27.24 -16.91 -17.58
CA GLY A 149 -28.11 -17.75 -18.41
C GLY A 149 -27.73 -17.80 -19.89
N LYS A 150 -27.18 -18.94 -20.33
CA LYS A 150 -27.45 -19.39 -21.70
C LYS A 150 -28.89 -19.90 -21.73
N THR A 151 -29.70 -19.17 -22.46
CA THR A 151 -31.06 -19.44 -22.91
C THR A 151 -31.23 -20.91 -23.34
N THR A 152 -32.30 -21.54 -22.87
CA THR A 152 -32.81 -22.82 -23.37
C THR A 152 -32.89 -22.77 -24.90
N LYS A 153 -32.19 -23.67 -25.60
CA LYS A 153 -32.55 -23.98 -26.98
C LYS A 153 -33.74 -24.94 -26.93
N SER A 154 -34.91 -24.42 -27.26
CA SER A 154 -35.99 -25.23 -27.83
C SER A 154 -35.62 -25.46 -29.30
N GLU A 155 -35.39 -26.72 -29.66
CA GLU A 155 -35.75 -27.38 -30.92
C GLU A 155 -35.42 -28.88 -30.80
#